data_AF-A0A453N3H7-F1
#
_entry.id   AF-A0A453N3H7-F1
#
_cell.length_a   1.000
_cell.length_b   1.000
_cell.length_c   1.000
_cell.angle_alpha   90.00
_cell.angle_beta   90.00
_cell.angle_gamma   90.00
#
_symmetry.space_group_name_H-M   'P 1'
#
loop_
_entity.id
_entity.type
_entity.pdbx_description
1 polymer ?
#
loop_
_entity_poly.entity_id
_entity_poly.type
_entity_poly.pdbx_seq_one_letter_code
_entity_poly.pdbx_strand_id
1 'polypeptide(L)'
;YFYNSQRRGHFLPFPMPTFFQTFPLVLVDEEGIVRANVPFRRARSKYNVEQVGVTVEFYGGELNGLSYSDPATVRKYVRHSQLGENFELDRATLKSDGVFAAVQEVGSLLVMLP
;
A
#
# COMPACT_ATOMS: atom_id res chain seq x y z
N TYR A 1 1.02 6.97 -5.98
CA TYR A 1 2.33 6.44 -6.42
C TYR A 1 3.40 6.72 -5.38
N PHE A 2 4.45 5.90 -5.34
CA PHE A 2 5.61 6.13 -4.48
C PHE A 2 6.78 6.57 -5.33
N TYR A 3 7.62 7.47 -4.84
CA TYR A 3 8.76 8.02 -5.56
C TYR A 3 9.99 8.04 -4.66
N ASN A 4 11.18 8.02 -5.26
CA ASN A 4 12.39 8.35 -4.52
C ASN A 4 12.51 9.86 -4.26
N SER A 5 13.48 10.23 -3.42
CA SER A 5 13.78 11.63 -3.08
C SER A 5 14.09 12.53 -4.28
N GLN A 6 14.53 11.97 -5.41
CA GLN A 6 14.83 12.71 -6.64
C GLN A 6 13.66 12.76 -7.64
N ARG A 7 12.52 12.11 -7.34
CA ARG A 7 11.36 11.92 -8.23
C ARG A 7 11.70 11.39 -9.63
N ARG A 8 12.80 10.65 -9.76
CA ARG A 8 13.29 10.14 -11.06
C ARG A 8 12.74 8.76 -11.44
N GLY A 9 11.97 8.15 -10.57
CA GLY A 9 11.32 6.86 -10.80
C GLY A 9 10.19 6.66 -9.81
N HIS A 10 9.20 5.89 -10.21
CA HIS A 10 8.11 5.49 -9.34
C HIS A 10 8.34 4.06 -8.86
N PHE A 11 7.93 3.81 -7.62
CA PHE A 11 7.95 2.49 -7.01
C PHE A 11 6.52 2.05 -6.76
N LEU A 12 6.29 0.75 -6.92
CA LEU A 12 5.02 0.12 -6.65
C LEU A 12 5.19 -0.87 -5.49
N PRO A 13 4.22 -0.93 -4.56
CA PRO A 13 4.17 -1.99 -3.57
C PRO A 13 4.03 -3.33 -4.26
N PHE A 14 4.80 -4.33 -3.83
CA PHE A 14 4.58 -5.69 -4.29
C PHE A 14 3.27 -6.22 -3.70
N PRO A 15 2.29 -6.63 -4.52
CA PRO A 15 0.97 -7.03 -4.04
C PRO A 15 1.07 -8.30 -3.21
N MET A 16 0.21 -8.40 -2.18
CA MET A 16 0.16 -9.60 -1.35
C MET A 16 -0.55 -10.75 -2.08
N PRO A 17 0.11 -11.91 -2.29
CA PRO A 17 -0.55 -13.05 -2.90
C PRO A 17 -1.59 -13.67 -1.95
N THR A 18 -2.66 -14.23 -2.51
CA THR A 18 -3.84 -14.76 -1.79
C THR A 18 -3.52 -15.79 -0.70
N PHE A 19 -2.43 -16.55 -0.84
CA PHE A 19 -2.06 -17.61 0.11
C PHE A 19 -1.55 -17.07 1.45
N PHE A 20 -1.01 -15.85 1.48
CA PHE A 20 -0.36 -15.32 2.67
C PHE A 20 -1.39 -14.75 3.65
N GLN A 21 -1.13 -14.87 4.96
CA GLN A 21 -1.83 -14.11 6.00
C GLN A 21 -1.10 -12.80 6.35
N THR A 22 0.21 -12.78 6.21
CA THR A 22 1.05 -11.58 6.35
C THR A 22 2.11 -11.59 5.25
N PHE A 23 2.51 -10.42 4.78
CA PHE A 23 3.51 -10.29 3.71
C PHE A 23 4.41 -9.08 3.94
N PRO A 24 5.72 -9.18 3.69
CA PRO A 24 6.65 -8.08 3.93
C PRO A 24 6.36 -6.89 3.02
N LEU A 25 6.61 -5.67 3.52
CA LEU A 25 6.44 -4.45 2.74
C LEU A 25 7.69 -4.21 1.89
N VAL A 26 7.53 -4.39 0.58
CA VAL A 26 8.58 -4.24 -0.43
C VAL A 26 8.07 -3.34 -1.54
N LEU A 27 8.92 -2.40 -1.98
CA LEU A 27 8.69 -1.49 -3.08
C LEU A 27 9.65 -1.85 -4.22
N VAL A 28 9.09 -2.07 -5.41
CA VAL A 28 9.82 -2.45 -6.62
C VAL A 28 9.70 -1.36 -7.68
N ASP A 29 10.68 -1.27 -8.57
CA ASP A 29 10.59 -0.46 -9.80
C ASP A 29 9.89 -1.23 -10.93
N GLU A 30 9.85 -0.60 -12.11
CA GLU A 30 9.25 -1.14 -13.32
C GLU A 30 9.94 -2.44 -13.81
N GLU A 31 11.23 -2.61 -13.52
CA GLU A 31 11.97 -3.83 -13.82
C GLU A 31 11.80 -4.93 -12.75
N GLY A 32 11.01 -4.70 -11.71
CA GLY A 32 10.79 -5.63 -10.61
C GLY A 32 11.95 -5.71 -9.60
N ILE A 33 12.89 -4.78 -9.66
CA ILE A 33 14.03 -4.70 -8.74
C ILE A 33 13.58 -4.00 -7.45
N VAL A 34 13.96 -4.55 -6.31
CA VAL A 34 13.65 -3.96 -5.00
C VAL A 34 14.42 -2.65 -4.81
N ARG A 35 13.69 -1.56 -4.59
CA ARG A 35 14.26 -0.22 -4.35
C ARG A 35 14.07 0.28 -2.93
N ALA A 36 13.03 -0.17 -2.24
CA ALA A 36 12.80 0.16 -0.84
C ALA A 36 12.02 -0.94 -0.11
N ASN A 37 12.11 -0.96 1.22
CA ASN A 37 11.37 -1.87 2.08
C ASN A 37 11.14 -1.28 3.48
N VAL A 38 10.33 -1.98 4.27
CA VAL A 38 10.22 -1.76 5.71
C VAL A 38 10.91 -2.92 6.43
N PRO A 39 12.13 -2.73 6.96
CA PRO A 39 12.92 -3.83 7.49
C PRO A 39 12.38 -4.31 8.85
N PHE A 40 12.35 -5.63 9.04
CA PHE A 40 12.08 -6.22 10.36
C PHE A 40 13.21 -5.92 11.37
N ARG A 41 14.47 -6.00 10.93
CA ARG A 41 15.66 -5.62 11.72
C ARG A 41 16.32 -4.40 11.11
N ARG A 42 16.38 -3.30 11.87
CA ARG A 42 16.90 -2.01 11.37
C ARG A 42 18.43 -1.94 11.26
N ALA A 43 19.16 -2.72 12.07
CA ALA A 43 20.62 -2.58 12.25
C ALA A 43 21.48 -2.76 10.97
N ARG A 44 20.96 -3.39 9.91
CA ARG A 44 21.67 -3.58 8.62
C ARG A 44 20.79 -3.26 7.41
N SER A 45 19.73 -2.46 7.58
CA SER A 45 18.87 -2.11 6.46
C SER A 45 19.60 -1.15 5.52
N LYS A 46 19.63 -1.49 4.22
CA LYS A 46 20.13 -0.63 3.14
C LYS A 46 19.00 0.00 2.31
N TYR A 47 17.81 -0.60 2.38
CA TYR A 47 16.66 -0.24 1.57
C TYR A 47 15.51 0.33 2.41
N ASN A 48 15.79 0.78 3.65
CA ASN A 48 14.75 1.34 4.50
C ASN A 48 14.11 2.55 3.81
N VAL A 49 12.77 2.61 3.78
CA VAL A 49 11.99 3.73 3.23
C VAL A 49 12.46 5.11 3.72
N GLU A 50 12.92 5.20 4.98
CA GLU A 50 13.49 6.43 5.56
C GLU A 50 14.82 6.83 4.91
N GLN A 51 15.71 5.86 4.69
CA GLN A 51 17.04 6.11 4.13
C GLN A 51 16.98 6.39 2.63
N VAL A 52 16.06 5.72 1.93
CA VAL A 52 15.82 5.93 0.49
C VAL A 52 15.09 7.27 0.25
N GLY A 53 14.40 7.80 1.25
CA GLY A 53 13.63 9.05 1.15
C GLY A 53 12.40 8.86 0.27
N VAL A 54 11.64 7.78 0.51
CA VAL A 54 10.43 7.49 -0.28
C VAL A 54 9.33 8.49 0.07
N THR A 55 8.72 9.07 -0.95
CA THR A 55 7.53 9.94 -0.82
C THR A 55 6.32 9.28 -1.47
N VAL A 56 5.13 9.49 -0.91
CA VAL A 56 3.86 9.07 -1.52
C VAL A 56 3.11 10.29 -2.05
N GLU A 57 2.51 10.16 -3.21
CA GLU A 57 1.68 11.19 -3.84
C GLU A 57 0.40 10.55 -4.40
N PHE A 58 -0.72 11.23 -4.20
CA PHE A 58 -2.04 10.75 -4.54
C PHE A 58 -2.60 11.49 -5.76
N TYR A 59 -3.25 10.72 -6.63
CA TYR A 59 -3.91 11.22 -7.82
C TYR A 59 -5.33 10.68 -7.84
N GLY A 60 -6.32 11.57 -7.89
CA GLY A 60 -7.74 11.23 -7.74
C GLY A 60 -8.16 10.97 -6.30
N GLY A 61 -9.48 10.79 -6.12
CA GLY A 61 -10.10 10.59 -4.81
C GLY A 61 -9.99 11.81 -3.88
N GLU A 62 -10.21 11.57 -2.59
CA GLU A 62 -10.23 12.61 -1.55
C GLU A 62 -8.84 13.24 -1.31
N LEU A 63 -7.78 12.43 -1.42
CA LEU A 63 -6.41 12.86 -1.14
C LEU A 63 -5.70 13.45 -2.36
N ASN A 64 -6.43 13.77 -3.44
CA ASN A 64 -5.85 14.22 -4.70
C ASN A 64 -4.89 15.40 -4.55
N GLY A 65 -3.70 15.30 -5.12
CA GLY A 65 -2.67 16.34 -5.09
C GLY A 65 -1.90 16.44 -3.76
N LEU A 66 -2.23 15.62 -2.77
CA LEU A 66 -1.47 15.55 -1.52
C LEU A 66 -0.24 14.67 -1.70
N SER A 67 0.86 15.12 -1.12
CA SER A 67 2.12 14.38 -1.05
C SER A 67 2.63 14.32 0.38
N TYR A 68 3.09 13.14 0.81
CA TYR A 68 3.69 12.94 2.13
C TYR A 68 5.09 12.34 2.00
N SER A 69 6.01 12.89 2.79
CA SER A 69 7.38 12.39 2.95
C SER A 69 7.65 11.85 4.36
N ASP A 70 6.72 12.04 5.31
CA ASP A 70 6.88 11.52 6.67
C ASP A 70 6.93 9.99 6.65
N PRO A 71 7.97 9.37 7.25
CA PRO A 71 8.14 7.93 7.18
C PRO A 71 6.99 7.12 7.78
N ALA A 72 6.32 7.60 8.83
CA ALA A 72 5.21 6.87 9.44
C ALA A 72 3.99 6.84 8.49
N THR A 73 3.68 7.99 7.89
CA THR A 73 2.61 8.12 6.91
C THR A 73 2.89 7.32 5.64
N VAL A 74 4.12 7.38 5.12
CA VAL A 74 4.54 6.58 3.96
C VAL A 74 4.38 5.08 4.24
N ARG A 75 4.86 4.59 5.40
CA ARG A 75 4.69 3.18 5.78
C ARG A 75 3.22 2.76 5.88
N LYS A 76 2.36 3.62 6.41
CA LYS A 76 0.92 3.37 6.49
C LYS A 76 0.36 3.12 5.10
N TYR A 77 0.63 4.02 4.14
CA TYR A 77 0.10 3.90 2.79
C TYR A 77 0.74 2.77 1.98
N VAL A 78 2.03 2.48 2.16
CA VAL A 78 2.64 1.28 1.55
C VAL A 78 1.92 0.00 1.99
N ARG A 79 1.54 -0.09 3.28
CA ARG A 79 0.82 -1.26 3.81
C ARG A 79 -0.59 -1.39 3.25
N HIS A 80 -1.31 -0.28 3.10
CA HIS A 80 -2.66 -0.32 2.52
C HIS A 80 -2.61 -0.66 1.02
N SER A 81 -1.70 -0.03 0.28
CA SER A 81 -1.59 -0.22 -1.17
C SER A 81 -1.08 -1.60 -1.59
N GLN A 82 -0.54 -2.38 -0.64
CA GLN A 82 -0.21 -3.79 -0.84
C GLN A 82 -1.45 -4.67 -1.10
N LEU A 83 -2.61 -4.24 -0.59
CA LEU A 83 -3.88 -4.95 -0.71
C LEU A 83 -4.69 -4.47 -1.94
N GLY A 84 -4.16 -3.52 -2.71
CA GLY A 84 -4.83 -2.90 -3.85
C GLY A 84 -5.07 -1.42 -3.64
N GLU A 85 -6.21 -0.93 -4.13
CA GLU A 85 -6.59 0.47 -4.02
C GLU A 85 -6.95 0.85 -2.57
N ASN A 86 -6.62 2.09 -2.19
CA ASN A 86 -6.84 2.57 -0.83
C ASN A 86 -8.27 3.13 -0.71
N PHE A 87 -9.01 2.67 0.30
CA PHE A 87 -10.35 3.16 0.63
C PHE A 87 -10.43 3.62 2.07
N GLU A 88 -11.31 4.59 2.34
CA GLU A 88 -11.77 4.90 3.68
C GLU A 88 -12.90 3.95 4.06
N LEU A 89 -12.80 3.33 5.23
CA LEU A 89 -13.78 2.37 5.73
C LEU A 89 -14.21 2.77 7.13
N ASP A 90 -15.52 2.94 7.33
CA ASP A 90 -16.08 3.12 8.66
C ASP A 90 -16.10 1.79 9.42
N ARG A 91 -15.37 1.74 10.53
CA ARG A 91 -15.33 0.58 11.43
C ARG A 91 -16.28 0.71 12.62
N ALA A 92 -16.79 1.91 12.89
CA ALA A 92 -17.56 2.20 14.10
C ALA A 92 -18.98 1.64 14.00
N THR A 93 -19.64 1.79 12.85
CA THR A 93 -21.04 1.38 12.67
C THR A 93 -21.27 -0.10 12.98
N LEU A 94 -20.39 -0.99 12.52
CA LEU A 94 -20.51 -2.44 12.71
C LEU A 94 -19.52 -3.03 13.72
N LYS A 95 -18.70 -2.20 14.38
CA LYS A 95 -17.61 -2.65 15.26
C LYS A 95 -16.70 -3.69 14.59
N SER A 96 -16.37 -3.45 13.33
CA SER A 96 -15.54 -4.35 12.52
C SER A 96 -14.14 -4.50 13.15
N ASP A 97 -13.68 -5.74 13.29
CA ASP A 97 -12.41 -6.10 13.94
C ASP A 97 -11.18 -5.95 13.01
N GLY A 98 -11.41 -5.79 11.71
CA GLY A 98 -10.35 -5.62 10.71
C GLY A 98 -9.80 -6.92 10.14
N VAL A 99 -10.48 -8.05 10.34
CA VAL A 99 -10.14 -9.35 9.76
C VAL A 99 -10.93 -9.57 8.46
N PHE A 100 -10.28 -10.11 7.44
CA PHE A 100 -10.96 -10.47 6.19
C PHE A 100 -11.92 -11.64 6.40
N ALA A 101 -13.14 -11.51 5.88
CA ALA A 101 -14.14 -12.57 5.86
C ALA A 101 -14.26 -13.18 4.46
N ALA A 102 -14.61 -14.46 4.42
CA ALA A 102 -14.96 -15.12 3.16
C ALA A 102 -16.34 -14.64 2.68
N VAL A 103 -16.48 -14.47 1.37
CA VAL A 103 -17.77 -14.16 0.74
C VAL A 103 -18.48 -15.47 0.41
N GLN A 104 -19.77 -15.57 0.76
CA GLN A 104 -20.55 -16.80 0.52
C GLN A 104 -21.02 -16.97 -0.94
N GLU A 105 -21.15 -15.90 -1.74
CA GLU A 105 -21.42 -15.97 -3.19
C GLU A 105 -20.86 -14.76 -3.95
N VAL A 106 -20.22 -14.97 -5.11
CA VAL A 106 -19.67 -13.89 -5.98
C VAL A 106 -20.58 -13.64 -7.20
N GLY A 107 -21.77 -14.25 -7.26
CA GLY A 107 -22.56 -14.39 -8.49
C GLY A 107 -23.61 -13.33 -8.82
N SER A 108 -23.83 -12.29 -7.99
CA SER A 108 -25.05 -11.46 -8.12
C SER A 108 -24.83 -9.95 -8.30
N LEU A 109 -23.58 -9.48 -8.37
CA LEU A 109 -23.29 -8.05 -8.55
C LEU A 109 -23.28 -7.58 -10.02
N LEU A 110 -23.50 -8.48 -10.98
CA LEU A 110 -23.61 -8.14 -12.42
C LEU A 110 -25.06 -8.14 -12.93
N VAL A 111 -26.04 -7.79 -12.09
CA VAL A 111 -27.43 -7.51 -12.51
C VAL A 111 -27.99 -6.35 -11.69
N MET A 112 -27.31 -5.20 -11.67
CA MET A 112 -27.93 -3.94 -11.22
C MET A 112 -27.09 -2.71 -11.60
N LEU A 113 -26.90 -2.50 -12.90
CA LEU A 113 -26.75 -1.14 -13.44
C LEU A 113 -27.78 -1.00 -14.57
N PRO A 114 -28.54 0.12 -14.63
CA PRO A 114 -29.53 0.38 -15.67
C PRO A 114 -28.90 0.50 -17.07
#